data_AF-A0A957PPQ4-F1
#
_entry.id   AF-A0A957PPQ4-F1
#
_cell.length_a   1.000
_cell.length_b   1.000
_cell.length_c   1.000
_cell.angle_alpha   90.00
_cell.angle_beta   90.00
_cell.angle_gamma   90.00
#
_symmetry.space_group_name_H-M   'P 1'
#
loop_
_entity.id
_entity.type
_entity.pdbx_description
1 polymer ?
#
loop_
_entity_poly.entity_id
_entity_poly.type
_entity_poly.pdbx_seq_one_letter_code
_entity_poly.pdbx_strand_id
1 'polypeptide(L)'
;MPNKVVIPGKVEKDKKSNKKFKIKKNKDTEVDVDIEIVDEGTYELEKLSVDDLPAAMPDSTPITWLNNFAIKKGGNYINQPYKVKIAGLGNGKIVIVDNNSNGRPYYFTGDVVDDTIELSDGDPGIGKT
;
A
#
# COMPACT_ATOMS: atom_id res chain seq x y z
N MET A 1 -0.29 8.78 -16.44
CA MET A 1 -0.47 8.18 -15.10
C MET A 1 -1.96 8.18 -14.82
N PRO A 2 -2.57 7.06 -14.37
CA PRO A 2 -3.95 7.11 -13.90
C PRO A 2 -4.05 8.17 -12.79
N ASN A 3 -5.17 8.90 -12.74
CA ASN A 3 -5.36 9.93 -11.73
C ASN A 3 -5.39 9.28 -10.35
N LYS A 4 -4.46 9.65 -9.47
CA LYS A 4 -4.50 9.22 -8.07
C LYS A 4 -5.70 9.88 -7.38
N VAL A 5 -6.71 9.09 -7.03
CA VAL A 5 -7.88 9.58 -6.29
C VAL A 5 -7.60 9.46 -4.79
N VAL A 6 -7.35 10.60 -4.14
CA VAL A 6 -7.09 10.67 -2.69
C VAL A 6 -8.39 10.56 -1.91
N ILE A 7 -8.39 9.73 -0.87
CA ILE A 7 -9.51 9.56 0.07
C ILE A 7 -9.12 10.24 1.39
N PRO A 8 -9.68 11.40 1.73
CA PRO A 8 -9.30 12.15 2.92
C PRO A 8 -9.74 11.48 4.22
N GLY A 9 -9.03 11.76 5.31
CA GLY A 9 -9.41 11.33 6.67
C GLY A 9 -9.20 9.84 6.96
N LYS A 10 -8.48 9.11 6.11
CA LYS A 10 -8.20 7.67 6.25
C LYS A 10 -6.76 7.35 6.65
N VAL A 11 -6.02 8.35 7.12
CA VAL A 11 -4.63 8.19 7.57
C VAL A 11 -4.52 8.66 9.00
N GLU A 12 -4.10 7.77 9.89
CA GLU A 12 -3.83 8.05 11.30
C GLU A 12 -2.33 7.97 11.53
N LYS A 13 -1.71 9.06 11.99
CA LYS A 13 -0.30 9.06 12.39
C LYS A 13 -0.18 8.66 13.85
N ASP A 14 0.81 7.81 14.17
CA ASP A 14 1.12 7.48 15.55
C ASP A 14 1.60 8.75 16.29
N LYS A 15 1.01 9.03 17.46
CA LYS A 15 1.37 10.21 18.27
C LYS A 15 2.77 10.12 18.88
N LYS A 16 3.33 8.92 19.00
CA LYS A 16 4.63 8.61 19.60
C LYS A 16 5.71 8.34 18.55
N SER A 17 5.36 8.24 17.26
CA SER A 17 6.32 7.98 16.19
C SER A 17 6.07 8.83 14.95
N ASN A 18 7.12 9.44 14.43
CA ASN A 18 7.11 10.15 13.15
C ASN A 18 7.06 9.21 11.93
N LYS A 19 7.31 7.91 12.13
CA LYS A 19 7.49 6.90 11.07
C LYS A 19 6.33 5.91 10.94
N LYS A 20 5.46 5.82 11.96
CA LYS A 20 4.36 4.85 11.99
C LYS A 20 3.03 5.50 11.64
N PHE A 21 2.31 4.86 10.73
CA PHE A 21 1.03 5.31 10.22
C PHE A 21 0.07 4.14 10.11
N LYS A 22 -1.22 4.39 10.29
CA LYS A 22 -2.29 3.46 9.97
C LYS A 22 -3.12 4.01 8.82
N ILE A 23 -3.23 3.24 7.75
CA ILE A 23 -4.11 3.51 6.62
C ILE A 23 -5.40 2.74 6.84
N LYS A 24 -6.50 3.47 7.06
CA LYS A 24 -7.83 2.90 7.33
C LYS A 24 -8.46 2.37 6.05
N LYS A 25 -9.22 1.28 6.18
CA LYS A 25 -10.08 0.80 5.09
C LYS A 25 -11.08 1.88 4.66
N ASN A 26 -11.33 1.97 3.37
CA ASN A 26 -12.41 2.80 2.84
C ASN A 26 -13.67 1.98 2.55
N LYS A 27 -13.53 0.80 1.95
CA LYS A 27 -14.62 -0.15 1.63
C LYS A 27 -14.52 -1.42 2.46
N ASP A 28 -15.57 -2.24 2.46
CA ASP A 28 -15.61 -3.49 3.24
C ASP A 28 -14.70 -4.59 2.71
N THR A 29 -14.33 -4.53 1.44
CA THR A 29 -13.34 -5.42 0.83
C THR A 29 -11.90 -5.04 1.18
N GLU A 30 -11.68 -3.83 1.71
CA GLU A 30 -10.38 -3.33 2.14
C GLU A 30 -10.16 -3.62 3.63
N VAL A 31 -8.90 -3.55 4.05
CA VAL A 31 -8.46 -3.76 5.43
C VAL A 31 -7.58 -2.61 5.91
N ASP A 32 -7.54 -2.41 7.23
CA ASP A 32 -6.60 -1.49 7.84
C ASP A 32 -5.16 -1.99 7.65
N VAL A 33 -4.24 -1.07 7.39
CA VAL A 33 -2.83 -1.35 7.13
C VAL A 33 -1.95 -0.52 8.03
N ASP A 34 -0.98 -1.17 8.68
CA ASP A 34 0.04 -0.51 9.47
C ASP A 34 1.31 -0.32 8.62
N ILE A 35 1.81 0.91 8.57
CA ILE A 35 3.01 1.31 7.81
C ILE A 35 4.08 1.79 8.78
N GLU A 36 5.31 1.33 8.58
CA GLU A 36 6.49 1.83 9.29
C GLU A 36 7.60 2.18 8.31
N ILE A 37 7.90 3.47 8.19
CA ILE A 37 8.99 3.95 7.35
C ILE A 37 10.33 3.66 8.04
N VAL A 38 11.30 3.12 7.30
CA VAL A 38 12.59 2.71 7.87
C VAL A 38 13.44 3.93 8.23
N ASP A 39 13.50 4.90 7.31
CA ASP A 39 14.35 6.08 7.44
C ASP A 39 13.74 7.18 8.33
N GLU A 40 14.62 7.99 8.92
CA GLU A 40 14.22 9.16 9.69
C GLU A 40 13.71 10.30 8.79
N GLY A 41 12.67 10.99 9.28
CA GLY A 41 12.14 12.15 8.60
C GLY A 41 10.73 12.53 9.03
N THR A 42 10.19 13.52 8.32
CA THR A 42 8.79 13.91 8.42
C THR A 42 8.11 13.48 7.13
N TYR A 43 7.21 12.50 7.26
CA TYR A 43 6.48 11.92 6.15
C TYR A 43 4.99 12.22 6.27
N GLU A 44 4.35 12.25 5.12
CA GLU A 44 2.91 12.37 4.94
C GLU A 44 2.45 11.14 4.16
N LEU A 45 1.31 10.56 4.55
CA LEU A 45 0.69 9.47 3.79
C LEU A 45 -0.69 9.90 3.33
N GLU A 46 -1.09 9.40 2.16
CA GLU A 46 -2.42 9.58 1.59
C GLU A 46 -3.03 8.22 1.33
N LYS A 47 -4.29 8.03 1.72
CA LYS A 47 -5.09 6.89 1.27
C LYS A 47 -5.50 7.16 -0.17
N LEU A 48 -5.31 6.17 -1.04
CA LEU A 48 -5.74 6.20 -2.43
C LEU A 48 -6.91 5.24 -2.66
N SER A 49 -7.75 5.54 -3.64
CA SER A 49 -8.82 4.65 -4.10
C SER A 49 -8.26 3.37 -4.73
N VAL A 50 -8.98 2.27 -4.57
CA VAL A 50 -8.69 0.99 -5.24
C VAL A 50 -9.50 0.81 -6.53
N ASP A 51 -10.40 1.74 -6.86
CA ASP A 51 -11.43 1.55 -7.90
C ASP A 51 -10.89 1.51 -9.32
N ASP A 52 -9.79 2.23 -9.56
CA ASP A 52 -9.12 2.29 -10.86
C ASP A 52 -7.98 1.26 -10.96
N LEU A 53 -7.81 0.40 -9.95
CA LEU A 53 -6.80 -0.64 -9.99
C LEU A 53 -7.27 -1.83 -10.85
N PRO A 54 -6.33 -2.56 -11.49
CA PRO A 54 -6.66 -3.73 -12.29
C PRO A 54 -7.50 -4.75 -11.51
N ALA A 55 -8.58 -5.24 -12.11
CA ALA A 55 -9.47 -6.21 -11.48
C ALA A 55 -8.90 -7.65 -11.46
N ALA A 56 -7.90 -7.92 -12.31
CA ALA A 56 -7.31 -9.24 -12.47
C ALA A 56 -5.82 -9.14 -12.85
N MET A 57 -5.09 -10.21 -12.59
CA MET A 57 -3.74 -10.45 -13.06
C MET A 57 -3.70 -10.65 -14.59
N PRO A 58 -2.53 -10.54 -15.24
CA PRO A 58 -2.41 -10.81 -16.68
C PRO A 58 -2.83 -12.23 -17.10
N ASP A 59 -2.81 -13.18 -16.17
CA ASP A 59 -3.29 -14.56 -16.34
C ASP A 59 -4.80 -14.73 -16.10
N SER A 60 -5.54 -13.62 -15.95
CA SER A 60 -6.97 -13.55 -15.62
C SER A 60 -7.36 -13.99 -14.20
N THR A 61 -6.41 -14.23 -13.30
CA THR A 61 -6.71 -14.49 -11.88
C THR A 61 -7.30 -13.22 -11.23
N PRO A 62 -8.48 -13.28 -10.60
CA PRO A 62 -9.10 -12.12 -9.96
C PRO A 62 -8.24 -11.56 -8.82
N ILE A 63 -8.25 -10.24 -8.63
CA ILE A 63 -7.54 -9.57 -7.54
C ILE A 63 -8.55 -8.97 -6.55
N THR A 64 -8.33 -9.24 -5.26
CA THR A 64 -8.98 -8.51 -4.16
C THR A 64 -8.00 -7.49 -3.59
N TRP A 65 -8.27 -6.21 -3.82
CA TRP A 65 -7.45 -5.11 -3.28
C TRP A 65 -7.72 -4.91 -1.80
N LEU A 66 -6.64 -4.95 -1.00
CA LEU A 66 -6.66 -4.83 0.44
C LEU A 66 -6.48 -3.38 0.88
N ASN A 67 -5.58 -2.65 0.22
CA ASN A 67 -5.40 -1.21 0.42
C ASN A 67 -4.62 -0.59 -0.74
N ASN A 68 -4.56 0.75 -0.78
CA ASN A 68 -3.81 1.55 -1.73
C ASN A 68 -3.47 2.88 -1.05
N PHE A 69 -2.21 3.29 -1.06
CA PHE A 69 -1.77 4.51 -0.41
C PHE A 69 -0.56 5.09 -1.13
N ALA A 70 -0.19 6.33 -0.76
CA ALA A 70 1.04 6.95 -1.22
C ALA A 70 1.80 7.61 -0.08
N ILE A 71 3.12 7.60 -0.17
CA ILE A 71 4.05 8.24 0.77
C ILE A 71 4.62 9.51 0.13
N LYS A 72 4.63 10.58 0.93
CA LYS A 72 5.06 11.92 0.55
C LYS A 72 6.06 12.49 1.56
N LYS A 73 6.92 13.37 1.08
CA LYS A 73 7.85 14.19 1.89
C LYS A 73 7.92 15.59 1.31
N GLY A 74 7.61 16.59 2.12
CA GLY A 74 7.54 17.99 1.67
C GLY A 74 6.55 18.19 0.52
N GLY A 75 5.38 17.53 0.58
CA GLY A 75 4.33 17.61 -0.44
C GLY A 75 4.56 16.80 -1.72
N ASN A 76 5.72 16.18 -1.92
CA ASN A 76 6.04 15.39 -3.11
C ASN A 76 5.96 13.89 -2.83
N TYR A 77 5.43 13.11 -3.79
CA TYR A 77 5.53 11.64 -3.75
C TYR A 77 7.00 11.22 -3.86
N ILE A 78 7.38 10.23 -3.06
CA ILE A 78 8.77 9.76 -2.98
C ILE A 78 8.81 8.22 -2.95
N ASN A 79 9.95 7.65 -3.33
CA ASN A 79 10.27 6.24 -3.08
C ASN A 79 11.20 6.17 -1.87
N GLN A 80 10.94 5.23 -0.97
CA GLN A 80 11.66 5.04 0.29
C GLN A 80 11.36 3.64 0.82
N PRO A 81 12.28 2.97 1.53
CA PRO A 81 11.99 1.72 2.19
C PRO A 81 10.99 1.87 3.35
N TYR A 82 10.00 0.98 3.42
CA TYR A 82 9.07 0.87 4.53
C TYR A 82 8.56 -0.57 4.68
N LYS A 83 8.05 -0.86 5.88
CA LYS A 83 7.36 -2.10 6.21
C LYS A 83 5.86 -1.87 6.13
N VAL A 84 5.14 -2.85 5.58
CA VAL A 84 3.68 -2.89 5.52
C VAL A 84 3.21 -4.12 6.27
N LYS A 85 2.39 -3.93 7.29
CA LYS A 85 1.73 -5.02 8.02
C LYS A 85 0.23 -5.02 7.73
N ILE A 86 -0.29 -6.16 7.27
CA ILE A 86 -1.70 -6.35 6.97
C ILE A 86 -2.15 -7.66 7.61
N ALA A 87 -3.08 -7.65 8.56
CA ALA A 87 -3.50 -8.86 9.24
C ALA A 87 -4.00 -9.94 8.24
N GLY A 88 -3.42 -11.14 8.31
CA GLY A 88 -3.75 -12.26 7.43
C GLY A 88 -3.21 -12.14 6.00
N LEU A 89 -2.20 -11.28 5.77
CA LEU A 89 -1.56 -11.11 4.46
C LEU A 89 -0.95 -12.41 3.93
N GLY A 90 -0.40 -13.25 4.81
CA GLY A 90 0.20 -14.52 4.43
C GLY A 90 -0.78 -15.57 3.88
N ASN A 91 -2.09 -15.32 3.93
CA ASN A 91 -3.12 -16.27 3.51
C ASN A 91 -3.46 -16.16 2.01
N GLY A 92 -2.44 -16.22 1.14
CA GLY A 92 -2.62 -16.20 -0.31
C GLY A 92 -1.40 -15.67 -1.05
N LYS A 93 -1.53 -15.54 -2.38
CA LYS A 93 -0.52 -14.84 -3.18
C LYS A 93 -0.77 -13.34 -3.08
N ILE A 94 0.24 -12.62 -2.63
CA ILE A 94 0.19 -11.16 -2.51
C ILE A 94 0.39 -10.56 -3.91
N VAL A 95 -0.42 -9.56 -4.22
CA VAL A 95 -0.37 -8.81 -5.47
C VAL A 95 0.00 -7.36 -5.15
N ILE A 96 0.93 -6.81 -5.91
CA ILE A 96 1.34 -5.41 -5.82
C ILE A 96 1.11 -4.74 -7.17
N VAL A 97 0.67 -3.49 -7.15
CA VAL A 97 0.71 -2.58 -8.29
C VAL A 97 1.31 -1.27 -7.82
N ASP A 98 2.23 -0.70 -8.58
CA ASP A 98 2.96 0.50 -8.19
C ASP A 98 3.37 1.31 -9.43
N ASN A 99 4.01 2.46 -9.22
CA ASN A 99 4.43 3.28 -10.34
C ASN A 99 5.61 2.67 -11.12
N ASN A 100 6.52 1.95 -10.46
CA ASN A 100 7.65 1.27 -11.12
C ASN A 100 7.21 0.18 -12.11
N SER A 101 6.08 -0.49 -11.83
CA SER A 101 5.46 -1.50 -12.71
C SER A 101 4.63 -0.89 -13.84
N ASN A 102 4.61 0.44 -13.99
CA ASN A 102 3.73 1.16 -14.91
C ASN A 102 2.25 0.83 -14.71
N GLY A 103 1.83 0.59 -13.46
CA GLY A 103 0.45 0.24 -13.11
C GLY A 103 0.05 -1.19 -13.49
N ARG A 104 1.01 -2.08 -13.79
CA ARG A 104 0.74 -3.50 -14.05
C ARG A 104 0.85 -4.29 -12.75
N PRO A 105 -0.17 -5.10 -12.38
CA PRO A 105 -0.11 -5.87 -11.15
C PRO A 105 0.87 -7.04 -11.30
N TYR A 106 1.60 -7.36 -10.23
CA TYR A 106 2.55 -8.47 -10.18
C TYR A 106 2.44 -9.22 -8.85
N TYR A 107 2.83 -10.50 -8.85
CA TYR A 107 2.92 -11.28 -7.62
C TYR A 107 4.16 -10.85 -6.83
N PHE A 108 3.97 -10.49 -5.56
CA PHE A 108 5.08 -10.24 -4.65
C PHE A 108 5.85 -11.53 -4.38
N THR A 109 7.18 -11.46 -4.43
CA THR A 109 8.08 -12.63 -4.29
C THR A 109 9.04 -12.51 -3.12
N GLY A 110 8.97 -11.40 -2.37
CA GLY A 110 9.77 -11.22 -1.16
C GLY A 110 9.21 -12.01 0.04
N ASP A 111 9.95 -11.96 1.13
CA ASP A 111 9.56 -12.63 2.37
C ASP A 111 8.34 -11.97 3.02
N VAL A 112 7.49 -12.81 3.60
CA VAL A 112 6.38 -12.39 4.45
C VAL A 112 6.70 -12.87 5.86
N VAL A 113 6.98 -11.94 6.76
CA VAL A 113 7.33 -12.24 8.16
C VAL A 113 6.30 -11.59 9.06
N ASP A 114 5.57 -12.38 9.85
CA ASP A 114 4.51 -11.90 10.75
C ASP A 114 3.51 -10.95 10.05
N ASP A 115 2.98 -11.40 8.91
CA ASP A 115 2.05 -10.64 8.07
C ASP A 115 2.62 -9.29 7.55
N THR A 116 3.95 -9.17 7.54
CA THR A 116 4.67 -7.95 7.15
C THR A 116 5.51 -8.20 5.91
N ILE A 117 5.47 -7.25 4.98
CA ILE A 117 6.33 -7.20 3.79
C ILE A 117 7.12 -5.90 3.76
N GLU A 118 8.25 -5.91 3.05
CA GLU A 118 9.07 -4.73 2.80
C GLU A 118 8.91 -4.26 1.36
N LEU A 119 8.68 -2.96 1.19
CA LEU A 119 8.50 -2.31 -0.11
C LEU A 119 9.33 -1.03 -0.14
N SER A 120 9.58 -0.54 -1.36
CA SER A 120 10.34 0.69 -1.59
C SER A 120 9.63 1.72 -2.47
N ASP A 121 8.62 1.30 -3.23
CA ASP A 121 7.84 2.22 -4.06
C ASP A 121 6.89 3.03 -3.17
N GLY A 122 6.79 4.33 -3.40
CA GLY A 122 5.97 5.23 -2.62
C GLY A 122 4.47 5.02 -2.71
N ASP A 123 3.95 4.43 -3.79
CA ASP A 123 2.51 4.43 -4.08
C ASP A 123 1.88 3.06 -4.38
N PRO A 124 2.08 2.04 -3.51
CA PRO A 124 1.59 0.69 -3.78
C PRO A 124 0.06 0.58 -3.60
N GLY A 125 -0.59 -0.08 -4.56
CA GLY A 125 -1.78 -0.88 -4.35
C GLY A 125 -1.38 -2.28 -3.90
N ILE A 126 -1.98 -2.77 -2.82
CA ILE A 126 -1.68 -4.09 -2.23
C ILE A 126 -2.95 -4.91 -2.22
N GLY A 127 -2.88 -6.11 -2.79
CA GLY A 127 -4.00 -7.02 -2.96
C GLY A 127 -3.60 -8.46 -2.76
N LYS A 128 -4.54 -9.36 -3.03
CA LYS A 128 -4.33 -10.81 -3.07
C LYS A 128 -5.19 -11.47 -4.13
N THR A 129 -4.80 -12.67 -4.54
CA THR A 129 -5.64 -13.58 -5.33
C THR A 129 -6.21 -14.68 -4.46
#